data_AF-A0A849RL42-F1
#
_entry.id   AF-A0A849RL42-F1
#
_cell.length_a   1.000
_cell.length_b   1.000
_cell.length_c   1.000
_cell.angle_alpha   90.00
_cell.angle_beta   90.00
_cell.angle_gamma   90.00
#
_symmetry.space_group_name_H-M   'P 1'
#
loop_
_entity.id
_entity.type
_entity.pdbx_description
1 polymer ?
#
loop_
_entity_poly.entity_id
_entity_poly.type
_entity_poly.pdbx_seq_one_letter_code
_entity_poly.pdbx_strand_id
1 'polypeptide(L)'
;ADMHPGNIFVDLPAKYIAVDFGIVGSLSLTDQHYLAENFLAFFNRDYRKVAQMHVESGWVDSSTRIEEFESAIRSVCEPIFEKPLKDISFGQLLLRLFQTARRFDMHVQPQLVLLQKTLLNIEGLGRQLYPDLDLWQTAKPFLEKWFKERMGPKAKITKLFKQFPEVAEHFPEIPTLLFKTLDNAANAQKRAENQQRELVLLREQMETQHRNTLWSIYIGAILISLAVLLR
;
A
#
# COMPACT_ATOMS: atom_id res chain seq x y z
N ALA A 1 -16.80 12.85 18.68
CA ALA A 1 -16.38 12.98 20.09
C ALA A 1 -16.46 14.45 20.51
N ASP A 2 -16.98 14.74 21.71
CA ASP A 2 -17.15 16.10 22.24
C ASP A 2 -16.10 16.40 23.31
N MET A 3 -14.99 17.00 22.89
CA MET A 3 -13.88 17.34 23.77
C MET A 3 -14.02 18.81 24.18
N HIS A 4 -14.74 19.06 25.28
CA HIS A 4 -15.00 20.37 25.86
C HIS A 4 -14.09 20.61 27.09
N PRO A 5 -13.68 21.86 27.41
CA PRO A 5 -12.75 22.14 28.51
C PRO A 5 -13.19 21.63 29.88
N GLY A 6 -14.51 21.60 30.16
CA GLY A 6 -15.03 21.06 31.41
C GLY A 6 -14.74 19.57 31.65
N ASN A 7 -14.34 18.84 30.60
CA ASN A 7 -14.06 17.41 30.64
C ASN A 7 -12.55 17.08 30.67
N ILE A 8 -11.69 18.10 30.76
CA ILE A 8 -10.23 17.97 30.71
C ILE A 8 -9.62 18.58 31.97
N PHE A 9 -8.84 17.78 32.68
CA PHE A 9 -8.09 18.19 33.86
C PHE A 9 -6.60 17.92 33.66
N VAL A 10 -5.76 18.72 34.29
CA VAL A 10 -4.30 18.54 34.30
C VAL A 10 -3.83 18.44 35.74
N ASP A 11 -3.07 17.40 36.03
CA ASP A 11 -2.42 17.17 37.31
C ASP A 11 -0.89 17.25 37.15
N LEU A 12 -0.20 17.68 38.22
CA LEU A 12 1.25 17.85 38.18
C LEU A 12 1.96 16.49 38.33
N PRO A 13 3.13 16.28 37.68
CA PRO A 13 3.89 17.27 36.91
C PRO A 13 3.47 17.43 35.43
N ALA A 14 2.74 16.47 34.83
CA ALA A 14 2.28 16.55 33.43
C ALA A 14 1.26 15.46 33.08
N LYS A 15 0.20 15.32 33.87
CA LYS A 15 -0.82 14.28 33.68
C LYS A 15 -2.10 14.87 33.11
N TYR A 16 -2.45 14.45 31.90
CA TYR A 16 -3.74 14.75 31.27
C TYR A 16 -4.81 13.77 31.76
N ILE A 17 -5.97 14.29 32.19
CA ILE A 17 -7.09 13.52 32.71
C ILE A 17 -8.36 13.91 31.94
N ALA A 18 -8.94 12.95 31.20
CA ALA A 18 -10.25 13.11 30.58
C ALA A 18 -11.30 12.37 31.41
N VAL A 19 -12.42 13.03 31.73
CA VAL A 19 -13.46 12.49 32.63
C VAL A 19 -14.77 12.10 31.94
N ASP A 20 -15.03 12.63 30.74
CA ASP A 20 -16.28 12.38 30.02
C ASP A 20 -16.02 11.65 28.70
N PHE A 21 -16.73 10.54 28.54
CA PHE A 21 -16.70 9.66 27.36
C PHE A 21 -18.11 9.47 26.78
N GLY A 22 -19.06 10.36 27.07
CA GLY A 22 -20.46 10.25 26.65
C GLY A 22 -20.66 10.26 25.13
N ILE A 23 -19.74 10.89 24.38
CA ILE A 23 -19.75 10.90 22.91
C ILE A 23 -18.40 10.39 22.40
N VAL A 24 -18.31 9.10 22.06
CA VAL A 24 -17.13 8.48 21.45
C VAL A 24 -17.51 7.85 20.11
N GLY A 25 -16.66 8.03 19.10
CA GLY A 25 -16.80 7.38 17.79
C GLY A 25 -15.68 6.36 17.59
N SER A 26 -15.94 5.32 16.80
CA SER A 26 -14.93 4.36 16.36
C SER A 26 -14.57 4.61 14.89
N LEU A 27 -13.30 4.37 14.55
CA LEU A 27 -12.80 4.42 13.18
C LEU A 27 -12.25 3.05 12.81
N SER A 28 -12.56 2.56 11.61
CA SER A 28 -11.99 1.31 11.11
C SER A 28 -10.47 1.47 10.91
N LEU A 29 -9.73 0.36 10.83
CA LEU A 29 -8.28 0.42 10.54
C LEU A 29 -8.00 1.07 9.18
N THR A 30 -8.89 0.89 8.21
CA THR A 30 -8.79 1.49 6.87
C THR A 30 -8.98 3.00 6.95
N ASP A 31 -9.97 3.48 7.70
CA ASP A 31 -10.21 4.91 7.90
C ASP A 31 -9.05 5.57 8.65
N GLN A 32 -8.54 4.89 9.69
CA GLN A 32 -7.37 5.36 10.44
C GLN A 32 -6.16 5.49 9.53
N HIS A 33 -5.94 4.52 8.62
CA HIS A 33 -4.85 4.57 7.66
C HIS A 33 -4.97 5.74 6.70
N TYR A 34 -6.16 5.88 6.08
CA TYR A 34 -6.46 6.99 5.17
C TYR A 34 -6.24 8.35 5.86
N LEU A 35 -6.80 8.52 7.07
CA LEU A 35 -6.63 9.76 7.84
C LEU A 35 -5.17 10.02 8.18
N ALA A 36 -4.40 8.98 8.54
CA ALA A 36 -2.99 9.12 8.87
C ALA A 36 -2.14 9.57 7.69
N GLU A 37 -2.32 8.95 6.52
CA GLU A 37 -1.63 9.38 5.30
C GLU A 37 -2.04 10.79 4.89
N ASN A 38 -3.33 11.11 4.98
CA ASN A 38 -3.87 12.43 4.66
C ASN A 38 -3.31 13.53 5.56
N PHE A 39 -3.33 13.33 6.88
CA PHE A 39 -2.74 14.27 7.83
C PHE A 39 -1.24 14.40 7.62
N LEU A 40 -0.51 13.30 7.43
CA LEU A 40 0.93 13.37 7.23
C LEU A 40 1.30 14.15 5.95
N ALA A 41 0.60 13.88 4.84
CA ALA A 41 0.78 14.62 3.59
C ALA A 41 0.45 16.11 3.77
N PHE A 42 -0.66 16.42 4.44
CA PHE A 42 -1.07 17.79 4.74
C PHE A 42 -0.03 18.57 5.56
N PHE A 43 0.49 17.98 6.66
CA PHE A 43 1.49 18.62 7.51
C PHE A 43 2.86 18.74 6.82
N ASN A 44 3.17 17.87 5.86
CA ASN A 44 4.37 17.97 5.04
C ASN A 44 4.21 18.88 3.81
N ARG A 45 3.08 19.58 3.69
CA ARG A 45 2.75 20.44 2.53
C ARG A 45 2.73 19.68 1.20
N ASP A 46 2.51 18.37 1.25
CA ASP A 46 2.36 17.52 0.08
C ASP A 46 0.90 17.54 -0.40
N TYR A 47 0.47 18.70 -0.89
CA TYR A 47 -0.90 18.90 -1.37
C TYR A 47 -1.22 18.02 -2.59
N ARG A 48 -0.21 17.66 -3.38
CA ARG A 48 -0.35 16.76 -4.53
C ARG A 48 -0.76 15.37 -4.05
N LYS A 49 -0.07 14.84 -3.03
CA LYS A 49 -0.43 13.56 -2.43
C LYS A 49 -1.81 13.59 -1.80
N VAL A 50 -2.18 14.68 -1.13
CA VAL A 50 -3.55 14.87 -0.61
C VAL A 50 -4.58 14.78 -1.74
N ALA A 51 -4.38 15.49 -2.85
CA ALA A 51 -5.29 15.44 -3.99
C ALA A 51 -5.38 14.04 -4.60
N GLN A 52 -4.24 13.39 -4.85
CA GLN A 52 -4.17 12.01 -5.37
C GLN A 52 -4.96 11.02 -4.49
N MET A 53 -4.73 11.04 -3.17
CA MET A 53 -5.39 10.11 -2.26
C MET A 53 -6.91 10.27 -2.26
N HIS A 54 -7.43 11.49 -2.39
CA HIS A 54 -8.88 11.72 -2.47
C HIS A 54 -9.50 11.19 -3.78
N VAL A 55 -8.76 11.22 -4.89
CA VAL A 55 -9.20 10.62 -6.16
C VAL A 55 -9.07 9.09 -6.10
N GLU A 56 -7.95 8.56 -5.62
CA GLU A 56 -7.70 7.11 -5.50
C GLU A 56 -8.70 6.39 -4.59
N SER A 57 -9.19 7.08 -3.57
CA SER A 57 -10.20 6.56 -2.63
C SER A 57 -11.64 6.76 -3.11
N GLY A 58 -11.85 7.42 -4.26
CA GLY A 58 -13.17 7.66 -4.83
C GLY A 58 -14.01 8.71 -4.10
N TRP A 59 -13.41 9.53 -3.23
CA TRP A 59 -14.11 10.69 -2.63
C TRP A 59 -14.35 11.79 -3.65
N VAL A 60 -13.46 11.90 -4.63
CA VAL A 60 -13.49 12.85 -5.75
C VAL A 60 -13.50 12.05 -7.04
N ASP A 61 -14.24 12.54 -8.04
CA ASP A 61 -14.37 11.87 -9.33
C ASP A 61 -13.01 11.70 -10.03
N SER A 62 -12.78 10.56 -10.68
CA SER A 62 -11.52 10.23 -11.35
C SER A 62 -11.20 11.11 -12.57
N SER A 63 -12.21 11.79 -13.12
CA SER A 63 -12.04 12.82 -14.17
C SER A 63 -11.50 14.15 -13.64
N THR A 64 -11.43 14.33 -12.32
CA THR A 64 -10.93 15.55 -11.69
C THR A 64 -9.44 15.76 -11.98
N ARG A 65 -9.10 16.97 -12.44
CA ARG A 65 -7.71 17.36 -12.67
C ARG A 65 -6.98 17.53 -11.32
N ILE A 66 -6.04 16.63 -11.06
CA ILE A 66 -5.27 16.59 -9.79
C ILE A 66 -4.55 17.92 -9.54
N GLU A 67 -3.98 18.55 -10.58
CA GLU A 67 -3.27 19.84 -10.44
C GLU A 67 -4.21 20.97 -10.01
N GLU A 68 -5.45 20.99 -10.49
CA GLU A 68 -6.43 22.01 -10.11
C GLU A 68 -6.87 21.81 -8.66
N PHE A 69 -7.10 20.56 -8.27
CA PHE A 69 -7.48 20.25 -6.89
C PHE A 69 -6.35 20.53 -5.90
N GLU A 70 -5.12 20.15 -6.25
CA GLU A 70 -3.90 20.48 -5.51
C GLU A 70 -3.78 22.00 -5.29
N SER A 71 -3.93 22.79 -6.36
CA SER A 71 -3.87 24.25 -6.30
C SER A 71 -4.94 24.83 -5.37
N ALA A 72 -6.15 24.28 -5.43
CA ALA A 72 -7.25 24.70 -4.58
C ALA A 72 -6.97 24.40 -3.09
N ILE A 73 -6.48 23.20 -2.76
CA ILE A 73 -6.06 22.84 -1.39
C ILE A 73 -4.93 23.78 -0.92
N ARG A 74 -3.90 23.97 -1.74
CA ARG A 74 -2.74 24.84 -1.44
C ARG A 74 -3.18 26.27 -1.12
N SER A 75 -4.09 26.83 -1.92
CA SER A 75 -4.59 28.21 -1.73
C SER A 75 -5.25 28.44 -0.38
N VAL A 76 -5.83 27.39 0.22
CA VAL A 76 -6.50 27.45 1.52
C VAL A 76 -5.52 27.22 2.67
N CYS A 77 -4.52 26.35 2.49
CA CYS A 77 -3.60 25.93 3.55
C CYS A 77 -2.38 26.83 3.73
N GLU A 78 -1.78 27.31 2.64
CA GLU A 78 -0.56 28.11 2.69
C GLU A 78 -0.68 29.41 3.51
N PRO A 79 -1.77 30.19 3.44
CA PRO A 79 -1.86 31.47 4.15
C PRO A 79 -1.81 31.39 5.69
N ILE A 80 -1.98 30.19 6.26
CA ILE A 80 -2.06 29.97 7.70
C ILE A 80 -0.91 29.12 8.24
N PHE A 81 -0.04 28.60 7.37
CA PHE A 81 1.07 27.75 7.75
C PHE A 81 2.09 28.54 8.60
N GLU A 82 2.69 27.90 9.60
CA GLU A 82 3.67 28.51 10.53
C GLU A 82 3.18 29.75 11.31
N LYS A 83 1.87 30.00 11.33
CA LYS A 83 1.29 31.08 12.14
C LYS A 83 0.87 30.56 13.52
N PRO A 84 1.02 31.38 14.57
CA PRO A 84 0.59 31.01 15.91
C PRO A 84 -0.93 30.89 16.00
N LEU A 85 -1.42 30.08 16.93
CA LEU A 85 -2.85 29.78 17.12
C LEU A 85 -3.72 31.04 17.31
N LYS A 86 -3.16 32.12 17.87
CA LYS A 86 -3.86 33.41 18.00
C LYS A 86 -4.19 34.09 16.66
N ASP A 87 -3.43 33.83 15.61
CA ASP A 87 -3.52 34.50 14.30
C ASP A 87 -4.25 33.66 13.23
N ILE A 88 -4.61 32.42 13.56
CA ILE A 88 -5.28 31.48 12.66
C ILE A 88 -6.57 30.97 13.27
N SER A 89 -7.57 30.66 12.45
CA SER A 89 -8.71 29.84 12.89
C SER A 89 -8.72 28.50 12.16
N PHE A 90 -8.43 27.45 12.92
CA PHE A 90 -8.40 26.08 12.43
C PHE A 90 -9.82 25.59 12.08
N GLY A 91 -10.83 25.99 12.87
CA GLY A 91 -12.22 25.72 12.52
C GLY A 91 -12.64 26.34 11.19
N GLN A 92 -12.23 27.60 10.91
CA GLN A 92 -12.52 28.26 9.63
C GLN A 92 -11.73 27.66 8.47
N LEU A 93 -10.49 27.22 8.71
CA LEU A 93 -9.69 26.49 7.73
C LEU A 93 -10.43 25.24 7.23
N LEU A 94 -10.91 24.41 8.15
CA LEU A 94 -11.63 23.18 7.79
C LEU A 94 -12.90 23.47 6.99
N LEU A 95 -13.65 24.52 7.35
CA LEU A 95 -14.79 24.97 6.57
C LEU A 95 -14.39 25.34 5.13
N ARG A 96 -13.32 26.11 4.96
CA ARG A 96 -12.81 26.51 3.64
C ARG A 96 -12.35 25.30 2.83
N LEU A 97 -11.70 24.32 3.46
CA LEU A 97 -11.31 23.07 2.82
C LEU A 97 -12.52 22.29 2.33
N PHE A 98 -13.55 22.10 3.15
CA PHE A 98 -14.78 21.40 2.74
C PHE A 98 -15.56 22.16 1.65
N GLN A 99 -15.62 23.49 1.73
CA GLN A 99 -16.22 24.33 0.69
C GLN A 99 -15.45 24.22 -0.64
N THR A 100 -14.13 24.20 -0.57
CA THR A 100 -13.26 24.07 -1.74
C THR A 100 -13.40 22.68 -2.35
N ALA A 101 -13.37 21.62 -1.54
CA ALA A 101 -13.56 20.25 -1.98
C ALA A 101 -14.92 20.00 -2.65
N ARG A 102 -15.99 20.67 -2.16
CA ARG A 102 -17.32 20.61 -2.81
C ARG A 102 -17.34 21.11 -4.26
N ARG A 103 -16.40 21.99 -4.65
CA ARG A 103 -16.28 22.44 -6.05
C ARG A 103 -15.74 21.35 -6.99
N PHE A 104 -15.20 20.28 -6.43
CA PHE A 104 -14.70 19.09 -7.13
C PHE A 104 -15.63 17.90 -6.91
N ASP A 105 -16.92 18.16 -6.68
CA ASP A 105 -17.96 17.14 -6.46
C ASP A 105 -17.66 16.14 -5.31
N MET A 106 -16.81 16.56 -4.37
CA MET A 106 -16.51 15.75 -3.20
C MET A 106 -17.74 15.67 -2.28
N HIS A 107 -18.18 14.44 -1.99
CA HIS A 107 -19.25 14.20 -1.03
C HIS A 107 -18.74 14.39 0.40
N VAL A 108 -18.88 15.60 0.93
CA VAL A 108 -18.51 15.90 2.32
C VAL A 108 -19.48 15.19 3.26
N GLN A 109 -18.97 14.26 4.07
CA GLN A 109 -19.79 13.59 5.07
C GLN A 109 -20.24 14.59 6.16
N PRO A 110 -21.54 14.61 6.53
CA PRO A 110 -22.04 15.48 7.61
C PRO A 110 -21.32 15.27 8.95
N GLN A 111 -20.80 14.07 9.17
CA GLN A 111 -20.02 13.68 10.35
C GLN A 111 -18.76 14.51 10.55
N LEU A 112 -18.12 14.91 9.44
CA LEU A 112 -16.90 15.72 9.46
C LEU A 112 -17.20 17.19 9.77
N VAL A 113 -18.42 17.67 9.49
CA VAL A 113 -18.90 18.99 9.92
C VAL A 113 -19.12 19.01 11.44
N LEU A 114 -19.55 17.89 12.05
CA LEU A 114 -19.76 17.79 13.50
C LEU A 114 -18.45 17.90 14.31
N LEU A 115 -17.30 17.52 13.73
CA LEU A 115 -15.98 17.72 14.35
C LEU A 115 -15.61 19.21 14.51
N GLN A 116 -16.28 20.10 13.77
CA GLN A 116 -16.02 21.54 13.82
C GLN A 116 -16.25 22.13 15.21
N LYS A 117 -17.36 21.78 15.88
CA LYS A 117 -17.69 22.34 17.20
C LYS A 117 -16.63 21.96 18.23
N THR A 118 -16.19 20.71 18.19
CA THR A 118 -15.11 20.20 19.04
C THR A 118 -13.80 20.94 18.76
N LEU A 119 -13.43 21.10 17.49
CA LEU A 119 -12.19 21.79 17.12
C LEU A 119 -12.20 23.29 17.46
N LEU A 120 -13.34 23.96 17.32
CA LEU A 120 -13.49 25.36 17.76
C LEU A 120 -13.35 25.50 19.28
N ASN A 121 -13.91 24.57 20.05
CA ASN A 121 -13.77 24.55 21.51
C ASN A 121 -12.30 24.34 21.92
N ILE A 122 -11.60 23.39 21.29
CA ILE A 122 -10.19 23.11 21.56
C ILE A 122 -9.31 24.29 21.13
N GLU A 123 -9.58 24.90 19.97
CA GLU A 123 -8.89 26.10 19.50
C GLU A 123 -9.03 27.26 20.50
N GLY A 124 -10.25 27.49 21.00
CA GLY A 124 -10.51 28.51 22.02
C GLY A 124 -9.71 28.28 23.31
N LEU A 125 -9.70 27.03 23.81
CA LEU A 125 -8.89 26.65 24.96
C LEU A 125 -7.39 26.80 24.68
N GLY A 126 -6.92 26.36 23.51
CA GLY A 126 -5.54 26.47 23.10
C GLY A 126 -5.06 27.91 23.04
N ARG A 127 -5.89 28.85 22.55
CA ARG A 127 -5.55 30.28 22.56
C ARG A 127 -5.44 30.86 23.97
N GLN A 128 -6.26 30.38 24.92
CA GLN A 128 -6.20 30.84 26.30
C GLN A 128 -4.96 30.30 27.02
N LEU A 129 -4.57 29.05 26.74
CA LEU A 129 -3.45 28.39 27.41
C LEU A 129 -2.09 28.71 26.79
N TYR A 130 -2.01 28.70 25.46
CA TYR A 130 -0.75 28.90 24.73
C TYR A 130 -1.01 29.59 23.37
N PRO A 131 -1.20 30.92 23.36
CA PRO A 131 -1.57 31.66 22.15
C PRO A 131 -0.52 31.63 21.04
N ASP A 132 0.75 31.51 21.41
CA ASP A 132 1.90 31.45 20.48
C ASP A 132 2.17 30.04 19.96
N LEU A 133 1.33 29.05 20.29
CA LEU A 133 1.46 27.68 19.82
C LEU A 133 1.38 27.62 18.29
N ASP A 134 2.44 27.13 17.65
CA ASP A 134 2.40 26.68 16.26
C ASP A 134 1.88 25.23 16.21
N LEU A 135 0.66 25.07 15.69
CA LEU A 135 0.02 23.75 15.56
C LEU A 135 0.81 22.80 14.64
N TRP A 136 1.40 23.32 13.57
CA TRP A 136 2.12 22.50 12.59
C TRP A 136 3.41 21.96 13.16
N GLN A 137 4.26 22.84 13.70
CA GLN A 137 5.52 22.42 14.29
C GLN A 137 5.31 21.51 15.50
N THR A 138 4.31 21.81 16.33
CA THR A 138 4.09 21.06 17.56
C THR A 138 3.43 19.71 17.31
N ALA A 139 2.44 19.61 16.41
CA ALA A 139 1.71 18.36 16.18
C ALA A 139 2.41 17.38 15.23
N LYS A 140 3.26 17.88 14.31
CA LYS A 140 4.01 17.05 13.35
C LYS A 140 4.75 15.85 13.98
N PRO A 141 5.57 15.99 15.04
CA PRO A 141 6.28 14.85 15.62
C PRO A 141 5.34 13.79 16.21
N PHE A 142 4.19 14.21 16.76
CA PHE A 142 3.19 13.27 17.27
C PHE A 142 2.52 12.49 16.14
N LEU A 143 2.17 13.16 15.04
CA LEU A 143 1.59 12.51 13.86
C LEU A 143 2.56 11.55 13.19
N GLU A 144 3.84 11.94 13.02
CA GLU A 144 4.86 11.06 12.46
C GLU A 144 5.10 9.82 13.31
N LYS A 145 5.14 9.98 14.64
CA LYS A 145 5.27 8.86 15.58
C LYS A 145 4.05 7.94 15.48
N TRP A 146 2.85 8.50 15.53
CA TRP A 146 1.60 7.75 15.41
C TRP A 146 1.52 7.01 14.06
N PHE A 147 1.91 7.66 12.96
CA PHE A 147 2.01 7.04 11.64
C PHE A 147 2.99 5.86 11.64
N LYS A 148 4.21 6.03 12.18
CA LYS A 148 5.20 4.94 12.29
C LYS A 148 4.70 3.78 13.15
N GLU A 149 4.00 4.05 14.24
CA GLU A 149 3.44 3.00 15.11
C GLU A 149 2.32 2.21 14.44
N ARG A 150 1.51 2.85 13.60
CA ARG A 150 0.37 2.22 12.92
C ARG A 150 0.74 1.59 11.58
N MET A 151 1.67 2.21 10.85
CA MET A 151 2.00 1.88 9.45
C MET A 151 3.43 1.40 9.24
N GLY A 152 4.26 1.46 10.27
CA GLY A 152 5.64 1.02 10.20
C GLY A 152 5.77 -0.48 9.90
N PRO A 153 6.95 -0.93 9.46
CA PRO A 153 7.22 -2.34 9.16
C PRO A 153 6.88 -3.25 10.35
N LYS A 154 7.10 -2.77 11.59
CA LYS A 154 6.71 -3.48 12.82
C LYS A 154 5.21 -3.76 12.88
N ALA A 155 4.35 -2.79 12.53
CA ALA A 155 2.90 -2.98 12.52
C ALA A 155 2.45 -3.97 11.42
N LYS A 156 3.07 -3.88 10.24
CA LYS A 156 2.84 -4.85 9.15
C LYS A 156 3.23 -6.27 9.55
N ILE A 157 4.40 -6.42 10.18
CA ILE A 157 4.90 -7.71 10.68
C ILE A 157 4.00 -8.24 11.80
N THR A 158 3.61 -7.41 12.78
CA THR A 158 2.68 -7.84 13.84
C THR A 158 1.30 -8.21 13.29
N LYS A 159 0.80 -7.51 12.26
CA LYS A 159 -0.47 -7.86 11.59
C LYS A 159 -0.36 -9.20 10.88
N LEU A 160 0.75 -9.45 10.20
CA LEU A 160 1.06 -10.74 9.58
C LEU A 160 1.04 -11.84 10.65
N PHE A 161 1.81 -11.70 11.74
CA PHE A 161 1.85 -12.69 12.83
C PHE A 161 0.52 -12.85 13.60
N LYS A 162 -0.32 -11.81 13.68
CA LYS A 162 -1.66 -11.91 14.31
C LYS A 162 -2.70 -12.60 13.42
N GLN A 163 -2.48 -12.64 12.11
CA GLN A 163 -3.29 -13.42 11.17
C GLN A 163 -2.76 -14.86 11.00
N PHE A 164 -1.63 -15.18 11.65
CA PHE A 164 -0.98 -16.50 11.64
C PHE A 164 -1.49 -17.57 12.66
N PRO A 165 -2.60 -17.44 13.41
CA PRO A 165 -3.09 -18.58 14.21
C PRO A 165 -3.31 -19.85 13.37
N GLU A 166 -3.69 -19.73 12.09
CA GLU A 166 -3.86 -20.87 11.18
C GLU A 166 -2.52 -21.38 10.60
N VAL A 167 -1.49 -20.53 10.50
CA VAL A 167 -0.18 -20.94 9.95
C VAL A 167 0.68 -21.63 11.01
N ALA A 168 0.46 -21.34 12.30
CA ALA A 168 1.16 -22.01 13.39
C ALA A 168 0.84 -23.52 13.47
N GLU A 169 -0.37 -23.93 13.08
CA GLU A 169 -0.75 -25.34 12.98
C GLU A 169 -0.04 -26.07 11.82
N HIS A 170 0.34 -25.35 10.76
CA HIS A 170 1.01 -25.90 9.56
C HIS A 170 2.50 -25.55 9.44
N PHE A 171 3.07 -24.81 10.40
CA PHE A 171 4.47 -24.40 10.42
C PHE A 171 5.48 -25.57 10.38
N PRO A 172 5.21 -26.75 10.97
CA PRO A 172 6.13 -27.90 10.87
C PRO A 172 6.31 -28.43 9.43
N GLU A 173 5.37 -28.16 8.52
CA GLU A 173 5.34 -28.75 7.17
C GLU A 173 5.95 -27.83 6.11
N ILE A 174 6.09 -26.53 6.39
CA ILE A 174 6.69 -25.57 5.45
C ILE A 174 8.15 -25.90 5.11
N PRO A 175 9.04 -26.23 6.08
CA PRO A 175 10.42 -26.58 5.76
C PRO A 175 10.51 -27.84 4.88
N THR A 176 9.68 -28.86 5.14
CA THR A 176 9.71 -30.11 4.39
C THR A 176 9.14 -29.97 2.98
N LEU A 177 8.13 -29.11 2.77
CA LEU A 177 7.62 -28.76 1.45
C LEU A 177 8.63 -27.95 0.62
N LEU A 178 9.33 -26.99 1.24
CA LEU A 178 10.41 -26.23 0.59
C LEU A 178 11.58 -27.13 0.19
N PHE A 179 12.01 -28.03 1.08
CA PHE A 179 13.07 -29.00 0.74
C PHE A 179 12.62 -29.96 -0.37
N LYS A 180 11.39 -30.49 -0.33
CA LYS A 180 10.87 -31.38 -1.38
C LYS A 180 10.73 -30.68 -2.72
N THR A 181 10.31 -29.41 -2.75
CA THR A 181 10.15 -28.67 -4.01
C THR A 181 11.50 -28.33 -4.64
N LEU A 182 12.49 -27.93 -3.83
CA LEU A 182 13.86 -27.72 -4.30
C LEU A 182 14.51 -29.01 -4.80
N ASP A 183 14.34 -30.12 -4.08
CA ASP A 183 14.85 -31.42 -4.50
C ASP A 183 14.17 -31.93 -5.78
N ASN A 184 12.86 -31.78 -5.88
CA ASN A 184 12.12 -32.12 -7.10
C ASN A 184 12.52 -31.24 -8.30
N ALA A 185 12.79 -29.95 -8.09
CA ALA A 185 13.26 -29.06 -9.16
C ALA A 185 14.67 -29.43 -9.63
N ALA A 186 15.58 -29.73 -8.70
CA ALA A 186 16.93 -30.21 -9.00
C ALA A 186 16.88 -31.55 -9.78
N ASN A 187 16.00 -32.46 -9.38
CA ASN A 187 15.80 -33.73 -10.05
C ASN A 187 15.10 -33.58 -11.42
N ALA A 188 14.18 -32.64 -11.58
CA ALA A 188 13.53 -32.33 -12.85
C ALA A 188 14.51 -31.78 -13.89
N GLN A 189 15.42 -30.89 -13.47
CA GLN A 189 16.49 -30.39 -14.33
C GLN A 189 17.41 -31.52 -14.79
N LYS A 190 17.79 -32.43 -13.89
CA LYS A 190 18.64 -33.58 -14.21
C LYS A 190 17.96 -34.58 -15.16
N ARG A 191 16.63 -34.77 -15.03
CA ARG A 191 15.84 -35.59 -15.96
C ARG A 191 15.76 -34.96 -17.35
N ALA A 192 15.58 -33.64 -17.43
CA ALA A 192 15.57 -32.92 -18.70
C ALA A 192 16.91 -33.05 -19.44
N GLU A 193 18.03 -32.93 -18.74
CA GLU A 193 19.37 -33.13 -19.31
C GLU A 193 19.58 -34.56 -19.84
N ASN A 194 19.13 -35.58 -19.10
CA ASN A 194 19.24 -36.97 -19.51
C ASN A 194 18.34 -37.29 -20.72
N GLN A 195 17.10 -36.79 -20.73
CA GLN A 195 16.19 -36.94 -21.87
C GLN A 195 16.75 -36.27 -23.12
N GLN A 196 17.40 -35.10 -22.97
CA GLN A 196 18.03 -34.42 -24.09
C GLN A 196 19.22 -35.22 -24.65
N ARG A 197 20.04 -35.85 -23.79
CA ARG A 197 21.12 -36.75 -24.24
C ARG A 197 20.59 -37.99 -24.96
N GLU A 198 19.52 -38.59 -24.43
CA GLU A 198 18.89 -39.76 -25.04
C GLU A 198 18.30 -39.43 -26.43
N LEU A 199 17.66 -38.27 -26.59
CA LEU A 199 17.17 -37.80 -27.88
C LEU A 199 18.28 -37.55 -28.90
N VAL A 200 19.43 -37.03 -28.46
CA VAL A 200 20.60 -36.85 -29.33
C VAL A 200 21.14 -38.20 -29.80
N LEU A 201 21.29 -39.17 -28.90
CA LEU A 201 21.74 -40.52 -29.23
C LEU A 201 20.78 -41.24 -30.20
N LEU A 202 19.46 -41.12 -29.99
CA LEU A 202 18.45 -41.65 -30.90
C LEU A 202 18.54 -41.02 -32.29
N ARG A 203 18.77 -39.70 -32.36
CA ARG A 203 18.92 -38.99 -33.63
C ARG A 203 20.15 -39.47 -34.42
N GLU A 204 21.28 -39.65 -33.74
CA GLU A 204 22.49 -40.21 -34.37
C GLU A 204 22.30 -41.65 -34.86
N GLN A 205 21.60 -42.48 -34.07
CA GLN A 205 21.24 -43.85 -34.49
C GLN A 205 20.33 -43.84 -35.72
N MET A 206 19.36 -42.94 -35.79
CA MET A 206 18.50 -42.81 -36.96
C MET A 206 19.26 -42.37 -38.21
N GLU A 207 20.20 -41.43 -38.11
CA GLU A 207 21.00 -40.99 -39.26
C GLU A 207 21.91 -42.10 -39.80
N THR A 208 22.51 -42.90 -38.90
CA THR A 208 23.34 -44.04 -39.30
C THR A 208 22.53 -45.16 -39.92
N GLN A 209 21.33 -45.46 -39.38
CA GLN A 209 20.42 -46.41 -40.00
C GLN A 209 19.95 -45.93 -41.37
N HIS A 210 19.51 -44.68 -41.50
CA HIS A 210 19.05 -44.14 -42.78
C HIS A 210 20.13 -44.25 -43.86
N ARG A 211 21.38 -43.94 -43.53
CA ARG A 211 22.51 -44.06 -44.46
C ARG A 211 22.73 -45.52 -44.90
N ASN A 212 22.69 -46.48 -43.97
CA ASN A 212 22.88 -47.90 -44.29
C ASN A 212 21.72 -48.46 -45.14
N THR A 213 20.48 -48.06 -44.87
CA THR A 213 19.33 -48.46 -45.68
C THR A 213 19.41 -47.89 -47.10
N LEU A 214 19.89 -46.65 -47.28
CA LEU A 214 20.12 -46.10 -48.61
C LEU A 214 21.20 -46.88 -49.37
N TRP A 215 22.31 -47.21 -48.73
CA TRP A 215 23.37 -48.03 -49.34
C TRP A 215 22.87 -49.41 -49.77
N SER A 216 22.06 -50.08 -48.95
CA SER A 216 21.51 -51.39 -49.33
C SER A 216 20.54 -51.30 -50.51
N ILE A 217 19.73 -50.24 -50.60
CA ILE A 217 18.87 -49.96 -51.76
C ILE A 217 19.71 -49.73 -53.02
N TYR A 218 20.77 -48.92 -52.95
CA TYR A 218 21.67 -48.69 -54.10
C TYR A 218 22.34 -49.97 -54.58
N ILE A 219 22.88 -50.78 -53.66
CA ILE A 219 23.51 -52.06 -54.00
C ILE A 219 22.48 -53.01 -54.66
N GLY A 220 21.27 -53.09 -54.11
CA GLY A 220 20.18 -53.88 -54.70
C GLY A 220 19.80 -53.42 -56.11
N ALA A 221 19.67 -52.10 -56.33
CA ALA A 221 19.36 -51.53 -57.64
C ALA A 221 20.47 -51.78 -58.67
N ILE A 222 21.74 -51.73 -58.26
CA ILE A 222 22.89 -52.06 -59.12
C ILE A 222 22.87 -53.54 -59.49
N LEU A 223 22.60 -54.44 -58.54
CA LEU A 223 22.54 -55.88 -58.81
C LEU A 223 21.40 -56.23 -59.80
N ILE A 224 20.23 -55.60 -59.64
CA ILE A 224 19.09 -55.81 -60.55
C ILE A 224 19.41 -55.29 -61.95
N SER A 225 19.99 -54.08 -62.06
CA SER A 225 20.33 -53.50 -63.36
C SER A 225 21.43 -54.28 -64.09
N LEU A 226 22.43 -54.81 -63.35
CA LEU A 226 23.45 -55.69 -63.92
C LEU A 226 22.86 -57.01 -64.44
N ALA A 227 21.92 -57.61 -63.71
CA ALA A 227 21.25 -58.85 -64.10
C ALA A 227 20.37 -58.69 -65.36
N VAL A 228 19.76 -57.52 -65.55
CA VAL A 228 18.97 -57.20 -66.76
C VAL A 228 19.88 -56.98 -67.98
N LEU A 229 21.06 -56.38 -67.80
CA LEU A 229 22.04 -56.14 -68.87
C LEU A 229 22.72 -57.41 -69.40
N LEU A 230 22.79 -58.46 -68.57
CA LEU A 230 23.40 -59.75 -68.89
C LEU A 230 22.44 -60.74 -69.58
N ARG A 231 21.20 -60.33 -69.88
CA ARG A 231 20.13 -61.16 -70.44
C ARG A 231 19.79 -60.72 -71.87
#